data_AF-A0AAV1I4Z1-F1
#
_entry.id   AF-A0AAV1I4Z1-F1
#
_cell.length_a   1.000
_cell.length_b   1.000
_cell.length_c   1.000
_cell.angle_alpha   90.00
_cell.angle_beta   90.00
_cell.angle_gamma   90.00
#
_symmetry.space_group_name_H-M   'P 1'
#
loop_
_entity.id
_entity.type
_entity.pdbx_description
1 polymer ?
#
loop_
_entity_poly.entity_id
_entity_poly.type
_entity_poly.pdbx_seq_one_letter_code
_entity_poly.pdbx_strand_id
1 'polypeptide(L)'
;MSSAHCTSALRSDTRPCWGCQGHRLVKLHVRPTPGWPCKRNCFSLQLVGRRSYTKRYKAQHRAIVPTVMVLTESTPFEIGTKAPAFQLPEPVTGKIRTLEEISEGASATLVMFICNHCPFVKLLKEGMVNLAKDYQSRGLATVAISSNSVKTHPQDGPEEMAADAQAFGYPFPYLYDETQEVAKAYRALCTPEFMVFDSKLELQYHGQFDSARPSKDVSVTGEDLRAALDDILAGKPVQKPIKPSVGCSIKWHP
;
A
#
# COMPACT_ATOMS: atom_id res chain seq x y z
N MET A 1 64.35 19.26 29.35
CA MET A 1 64.63 18.05 30.16
C MET A 1 63.37 17.19 30.08
N SER A 2 63.14 16.46 28.99
CA SER A 2 63.63 15.11 28.68
C SER A 2 63.16 14.07 29.70
N SER A 3 62.12 13.30 29.38
CA SER A 3 62.31 11.93 28.86
C SER A 3 60.95 11.25 28.61
N ALA A 4 60.89 10.56 27.48
CA ALA A 4 59.87 9.61 27.06
C ALA A 4 60.54 8.24 26.94
N HIS A 5 59.81 7.15 27.19
CA HIS A 5 60.03 5.79 26.63
C HIS A 5 58.69 5.00 26.81
N CYS A 6 58.01 4.50 25.76
CA CYS A 6 58.27 3.27 24.96
C CYS A 6 58.52 2.04 25.86
N THR A 7 57.95 0.84 25.71
CA THR A 7 57.22 0.13 24.63
C THR A 7 56.81 -1.23 25.20
N SER A 8 55.69 -1.82 24.77
CA SER A 8 55.67 -3.13 24.09
C SER A 8 54.24 -3.66 23.94
N ALA A 9 53.93 -4.05 22.70
CA ALA A 9 52.77 -4.82 22.31
C ALA A 9 53.22 -6.26 22.07
N LEU A 10 52.41 -7.25 22.46
CA LEU A 10 52.40 -8.57 21.83
C LEU A 10 50.95 -9.06 21.75
N ARG A 11 50.48 -9.18 20.51
CA ARG A 11 49.31 -9.97 20.12
C ARG A 11 49.72 -11.44 20.04
N SER A 12 48.80 -12.34 20.36
CA SER A 12 48.68 -13.59 19.61
C SER A 12 47.22 -14.07 19.59
N ASP A 13 46.67 -14.07 18.39
CA ASP A 13 45.45 -14.73 17.98
C ASP A 13 45.56 -16.25 18.17
N THR A 14 44.52 -16.88 18.73
CA THR A 14 44.04 -18.19 18.27
C THR A 14 42.51 -18.27 18.40
N ARG A 15 41.83 -18.35 17.24
CA ARG A 15 40.48 -18.89 17.05
C ARG A 15 40.63 -20.29 16.41
N PRO A 16 39.57 -21.10 16.18
CA PRO A 16 38.27 -21.29 16.87
C PRO A 16 37.99 -22.80 17.14
N CYS A 17 36.85 -23.18 17.76
CA CYS A 17 35.94 -24.21 17.22
C CYS A 17 34.68 -24.47 18.07
N TRP A 18 33.52 -24.30 17.41
CA TRP A 18 32.33 -25.16 17.36
C TRP A 18 31.56 -25.58 18.63
N GLY A 19 30.24 -25.37 18.58
CA GLY A 19 29.28 -26.36 19.11
C GLY A 19 28.05 -25.78 19.81
N CYS A 20 26.99 -25.51 19.05
CA CYS A 20 25.62 -25.33 19.55
C CYS A 20 25.17 -26.54 20.40
N GLN A 21 24.38 -26.29 21.45
CA GLN A 21 23.03 -26.87 21.64
C GLN A 21 22.51 -26.63 23.07
N GLY A 22 21.26 -26.16 23.15
CA GLY A 22 20.55 -25.98 24.42
C GLY A 22 19.04 -25.81 24.21
N HIS A 23 18.41 -26.64 23.36
CA HIS A 23 16.95 -26.73 23.30
C HIS A 23 16.46 -27.77 24.33
N ARG A 24 15.68 -27.30 25.29
CA ARG A 24 14.99 -28.10 26.30
C ARG A 24 13.78 -28.79 25.65
N LEU A 25 13.88 -30.09 25.39
CA LEU A 25 12.76 -30.93 24.95
C LEU A 25 11.94 -31.39 26.16
N VAL A 26 10.66 -31.05 26.17
CA VAL A 26 9.66 -31.59 27.11
C VAL A 26 9.22 -32.96 26.58
N LYS A 27 9.59 -34.03 27.28
CA LYS A 27 9.12 -35.41 27.02
C LYS A 27 7.71 -35.60 27.58
N LEU A 28 6.70 -35.63 26.71
CA LEU A 28 5.38 -36.18 27.02
C LEU A 28 5.45 -37.71 27.01
N HIS A 29 5.23 -38.32 28.17
CA HIS A 29 5.03 -39.77 28.32
C HIS A 29 3.58 -40.12 28.04
N VAL A 30 3.32 -40.88 26.97
CA VAL A 30 2.02 -41.53 26.75
C VAL A 30 2.23 -43.05 26.92
N ARG A 31 1.54 -43.63 27.92
CA ARG A 31 1.54 -45.07 28.18
C ARG A 31 0.53 -45.77 27.24
N PRO A 32 0.83 -46.94 26.69
CA PRO A 32 -0.12 -47.73 25.90
C PRO A 32 -1.00 -48.60 26.80
N THR A 33 -2.31 -48.61 26.56
CA THR A 33 -3.28 -49.57 27.13
C THR A 33 -3.52 -50.72 26.15
N PRO A 34 -3.55 -52.00 26.61
CA PRO A 34 -3.81 -53.16 25.74
C PRO A 34 -5.27 -53.65 25.78
N GLY A 35 -5.78 -54.15 24.64
CA GLY A 35 -6.67 -55.32 24.63
C GLY A 35 -8.13 -55.20 24.14
N TRP A 36 -8.35 -55.49 22.84
CA TRP A 36 -9.39 -56.39 22.26
C TRP A 36 -10.91 -56.06 22.36
N PRO A 37 -11.82 -56.65 21.53
CA PRO A 37 -11.63 -57.27 20.20
C PRO A 37 -12.63 -56.82 19.11
N CYS A 38 -12.22 -57.13 17.88
CA CYS A 38 -13.03 -57.21 16.67
C CYS A 38 -14.18 -58.24 16.79
N LYS A 39 -15.42 -57.84 16.47
CA LYS A 39 -16.47 -58.77 16.05
C LYS A 39 -17.27 -58.23 14.88
N ARG A 40 -17.27 -59.03 13.82
CA ARG A 40 -18.20 -59.05 12.69
C ARG A 40 -19.64 -59.08 13.22
N ASN A 41 -20.52 -58.33 12.59
CA ASN A 41 -21.90 -58.78 12.42
C ASN A 41 -22.42 -58.39 11.04
N CYS A 42 -22.75 -59.44 10.30
CA CYS A 42 -23.49 -59.41 9.05
C CYS A 42 -24.96 -59.29 9.44
N PHE A 43 -25.63 -58.22 9.01
CA PHE A 43 -27.09 -58.17 8.96
C PHE A 43 -27.49 -57.60 7.61
N SER A 44 -27.97 -58.50 6.77
CA SER A 44 -28.87 -58.21 5.66
C SER A 44 -30.13 -57.55 6.21
N LEU A 45 -30.62 -56.48 5.60
CA LEU A 45 -32.06 -56.29 5.39
C LEU A 45 -32.31 -55.18 4.34
N GLN A 46 -32.98 -55.63 3.27
CA GLN A 46 -34.02 -54.93 2.50
C GLN A 46 -33.69 -53.61 1.79
N LEU A 47 -33.58 -53.75 0.46
CA LEU A 47 -33.87 -52.76 -0.56
C LEU A 47 -35.24 -52.09 -0.33
N VAL A 48 -35.24 -50.78 -0.10
CA VAL A 48 -36.42 -49.93 -0.32
C VAL A 48 -35.98 -48.62 -0.97
N GLY A 49 -36.61 -48.29 -2.11
CA GLY A 49 -36.98 -46.92 -2.41
C GLY A 49 -35.93 -46.02 -3.05
N ARG A 50 -35.91 -46.04 -4.39
CA ARG A 50 -35.41 -44.98 -5.27
C ARG A 50 -35.82 -43.58 -4.78
N ARG A 51 -34.84 -42.65 -4.69
CA ARG A 51 -34.85 -41.31 -5.33
C ARG A 51 -33.51 -40.61 -5.06
N SER A 52 -32.52 -40.91 -5.88
CA SER A 52 -31.29 -40.13 -5.97
C SER A 52 -31.60 -38.79 -6.65
N TYR A 53 -31.90 -37.76 -5.85
CA TYR A 53 -31.93 -36.37 -6.31
C TYR A 53 -30.47 -35.90 -6.47
N THR A 54 -29.86 -36.15 -7.63
CA THR A 54 -28.59 -35.48 -7.97
C THR A 54 -28.91 -34.04 -8.33
N LYS A 55 -28.80 -33.14 -7.34
CA LYS A 55 -28.77 -31.69 -7.58
C LYS A 55 -27.53 -31.39 -8.43
N ARG A 56 -27.71 -31.25 -9.75
CA ARG A 56 -26.68 -30.73 -10.65
C ARG A 56 -26.41 -29.29 -10.25
N TYR A 57 -25.44 -29.07 -9.36
CA TYR A 57 -24.81 -27.77 -9.20
C TYR A 57 -24.06 -27.49 -10.50
N LYS A 58 -24.61 -26.62 -11.36
CA LYS A 58 -23.84 -26.00 -12.43
C LYS A 58 -22.82 -25.10 -11.74
N ALA A 59 -21.60 -25.60 -11.54
CA ALA A 59 -20.47 -24.75 -11.24
C ALA A 59 -20.29 -23.80 -12.44
N GLN A 60 -20.78 -22.57 -12.30
CA GLN A 60 -20.46 -21.50 -13.21
C GLN A 60 -19.00 -21.14 -12.97
N HIS A 61 -18.09 -21.86 -13.64
CA HIS A 61 -16.70 -21.43 -13.77
C HIS A 61 -16.71 -20.18 -14.63
N ARG A 62 -16.90 -19.01 -14.00
CA ARG A 62 -16.64 -17.72 -14.64
C ARG A 62 -15.14 -17.71 -14.90
N ALA A 63 -14.76 -17.82 -16.17
CA ALA A 63 -13.36 -17.71 -16.57
C ALA A 63 -12.82 -16.37 -16.02
N ILE A 64 -11.84 -16.44 -15.14
CA ILE A 64 -11.09 -15.28 -14.69
C ILE A 64 -10.24 -14.87 -15.89
N VAL A 65 -10.75 -13.96 -16.71
CA VAL A 65 -9.95 -13.31 -17.74
C VAL A 65 -8.93 -12.48 -16.98
N PRO A 66 -7.61 -12.74 -17.10
CA PRO A 66 -6.63 -11.89 -16.46
C PRO A 66 -6.73 -10.51 -17.11
N THR A 67 -7.20 -9.53 -16.35
CA THR A 67 -7.15 -8.12 -16.76
C THR A 67 -5.69 -7.79 -17.04
N VAL A 68 -5.34 -7.58 -18.31
CA VAL A 68 -4.01 -7.13 -18.70
C VAL A 68 -3.82 -5.74 -18.09
N MET A 69 -3.02 -5.65 -17.04
CA MET A 69 -2.69 -4.38 -16.40
C MET A 69 -1.66 -3.66 -17.25
N VAL A 70 -2.06 -2.55 -17.87
CA VAL A 70 -1.14 -1.65 -18.57
C VAL A 70 -0.38 -0.86 -17.51
N LEU A 71 0.95 -1.02 -17.51
CA LEU A 71 1.86 -0.20 -16.73
C LEU A 71 1.97 1.18 -17.39
N THR A 72 1.86 2.23 -16.59
CA THR A 72 1.91 3.61 -17.05
C THR A 72 2.78 4.42 -16.10
N GLU A 73 3.60 5.30 -16.67
CA GLU A 73 4.40 6.28 -15.92
C GLU A 73 3.65 7.61 -15.87
N SER A 74 3.81 8.35 -14.77
CA SER A 74 3.35 9.74 -14.71
C SER A 74 4.13 10.59 -15.70
N THR A 75 3.45 11.46 -16.46
CA THR A 75 4.11 12.42 -17.35
C THR A 75 4.46 13.71 -16.59
N PRO A 76 5.45 14.49 -17.04
CA PRO A 76 5.79 15.76 -16.39
C PRO A 76 4.57 16.69 -16.23
N PHE A 77 4.30 17.11 -15.01
CA PHE A 77 3.43 18.23 -14.66
C PHE A 77 4.31 19.42 -14.27
N GLU A 78 4.08 20.59 -14.85
CA GLU A 78 5.01 21.72 -14.74
C GLU A 78 5.10 22.22 -13.29
N ILE A 79 6.33 22.26 -12.75
CA ILE A 79 6.62 22.82 -11.43
C ILE A 79 6.14 24.28 -11.38
N GLY A 80 5.48 24.68 -10.29
CA GLY A 80 4.84 25.99 -10.15
C GLY A 80 3.38 26.03 -10.64
N THR A 81 2.89 24.98 -11.30
CA THR A 81 1.46 24.91 -11.69
C THR A 81 0.57 24.93 -10.46
N LYS A 82 -0.49 25.74 -10.48
CA LYS A 82 -1.49 25.76 -9.41
C LYS A 82 -2.26 24.45 -9.38
N ALA A 83 -2.48 23.91 -8.19
CA ALA A 83 -3.35 22.76 -7.96
C ALA A 83 -4.77 23.05 -8.51
N PRO A 84 -5.30 22.23 -9.43
CA PRO A 84 -6.69 22.36 -9.84
C PRO A 84 -7.64 22.16 -8.65
N ALA A 85 -8.64 23.04 -8.52
CA ALA A 85 -9.64 22.90 -7.47
C ALA A 85 -10.47 21.63 -7.66
N PHE A 86 -10.96 21.06 -6.56
CA PHE A 86 -11.88 19.94 -6.59
C PHE A 86 -12.88 20.03 -5.44
N GLN A 87 -14.02 19.37 -5.65
CA GLN A 87 -15.04 19.15 -4.64
C GLN A 87 -15.56 17.72 -4.81
N LEU A 88 -15.18 16.82 -3.89
CA LEU A 88 -15.40 15.39 -4.06
C LEU A 88 -16.00 14.74 -2.79
N PRO A 89 -16.85 13.72 -2.93
CA PRO A 89 -17.34 12.95 -1.79
C PRO A 89 -16.25 12.09 -1.15
N GLU A 90 -16.23 12.07 0.18
CA GLU A 90 -15.45 11.16 1.02
C GLU A 90 -16.34 9.99 1.46
N PRO A 91 -16.17 8.77 0.91
CA PRO A 91 -17.08 7.66 1.21
C PRO A 91 -17.15 7.25 2.69
N VAL A 92 -16.05 7.42 3.43
CA VAL A 92 -16.00 7.07 4.87
C VAL A 92 -16.94 7.94 5.70
N THR A 93 -17.02 9.23 5.39
CA THR A 93 -17.76 10.20 6.20
C THR A 93 -19.08 10.65 5.55
N GLY A 94 -19.24 10.40 4.25
CA GLY A 94 -20.34 10.93 3.43
C GLY A 94 -20.24 12.44 3.17
N LYS A 95 -19.17 13.11 3.64
CA LYS A 95 -18.99 14.54 3.46
C LYS A 95 -18.41 14.84 2.09
N ILE A 96 -18.77 15.99 1.56
CA ILE A 96 -18.06 16.59 0.44
C ILE A 96 -16.84 17.35 0.99
N ARG A 97 -15.67 17.14 0.40
CA ARG A 97 -14.41 17.81 0.77
C ARG A 97 -13.91 18.64 -0.40
N THR A 98 -13.30 19.78 -0.10
CA THR A 98 -12.63 20.61 -1.13
C THR A 98 -11.14 20.71 -0.87
N LEU A 99 -10.39 21.08 -1.91
CA LEU A 99 -8.95 21.33 -1.80
C LEU A 99 -8.66 22.44 -0.79
N GLU A 100 -9.47 23.51 -0.80
CA GLU A 100 -9.31 24.67 0.07
C GLU A 100 -9.46 24.27 1.55
N GLU A 101 -10.51 23.51 1.88
CA GLU A 101 -10.72 23.00 3.26
C GLU A 101 -9.57 22.10 3.71
N ILE A 102 -9.10 21.20 2.84
CA ILE A 102 -8.03 20.25 3.18
C ILE A 102 -6.69 20.95 3.39
N SER A 103 -6.39 21.96 2.57
CA SER A 103 -5.11 22.67 2.57
C SER A 103 -5.06 23.85 3.54
N GLU A 104 -6.16 24.16 4.23
CA GLU A 104 -6.26 25.31 5.12
C GLU A 104 -5.19 25.25 6.23
N GLY A 105 -4.33 26.27 6.29
CA GLY A 105 -3.24 26.36 7.27
C GLY A 105 -2.07 25.40 7.05
N ALA A 106 -2.11 24.57 5.99
CA ALA A 106 -1.04 23.64 5.68
C ALA A 106 0.16 24.36 5.04
N SER A 107 1.37 23.93 5.42
CA SER A 107 2.61 24.39 4.79
C SER A 107 2.90 23.67 3.47
N ALA A 108 2.38 22.45 3.33
CA ALA A 108 2.38 21.68 2.09
C ALA A 108 1.12 20.82 2.01
N THR A 109 0.68 20.51 0.79
CA THR A 109 -0.45 19.61 0.52
C THR A 109 -0.01 18.49 -0.41
N LEU A 110 -0.15 17.24 0.03
CA LEU A 110 0.07 16.04 -0.77
C LEU A 110 -1.26 15.54 -1.35
N VAL A 111 -1.38 15.57 -2.67
CA VAL A 111 -2.48 14.96 -3.42
C VAL A 111 -1.99 13.64 -4.02
N MET A 112 -2.74 12.56 -3.81
CA MET A 112 -2.39 11.22 -4.27
C MET A 112 -3.53 10.64 -5.11
N PHE A 113 -3.27 10.24 -6.35
CA PHE A 113 -4.21 9.43 -7.13
C PHE A 113 -3.89 7.95 -6.88
N ILE A 114 -4.83 7.24 -6.25
CA ILE A 114 -4.67 5.84 -5.83
C ILE A 114 -5.89 5.00 -6.20
N CYS A 115 -5.84 3.70 -5.92
CA CYS A 115 -6.98 2.79 -6.03
C CYS A 115 -6.83 1.60 -5.07
N ASN A 116 -7.86 0.75 -4.97
CA ASN A 116 -7.88 -0.30 -3.96
C ASN A 116 -7.15 -1.56 -4.42
N HIS A 117 -7.18 -1.85 -5.73
CA HIS A 117 -6.79 -3.15 -6.27
C HIS A 117 -5.38 -3.22 -6.86
N CYS A 118 -4.81 -2.08 -7.29
CA CYS A 118 -3.51 -2.04 -7.97
C CYS A 118 -2.40 -2.60 -7.08
N PRO A 119 -1.56 -3.53 -7.58
CA PRO A 119 -0.47 -4.11 -6.78
C PRO A 119 0.57 -3.06 -6.35
N PHE A 120 0.78 -2.00 -7.14
CA PHE A 120 1.68 -0.91 -6.76
C PHE A 120 1.10 -0.10 -5.60
N VAL A 121 -0.19 0.20 -5.60
CA VAL A 121 -0.82 0.89 -4.47
C VAL A 121 -0.82 0.01 -3.23
N LYS A 122 -1.22 -1.27 -3.37
CA LYS A 122 -1.23 -2.23 -2.26
C LYS A 122 0.12 -2.34 -1.55
N LEU A 123 1.21 -2.34 -2.31
CA LEU A 123 2.56 -2.33 -1.75
C LEU A 123 2.83 -1.10 -0.87
N LEU A 124 2.29 0.07 -1.24
CA LEU A 124 2.60 1.34 -0.60
C LEU A 124 1.60 1.78 0.48
N LYS A 125 0.49 1.08 0.72
CA LYS A 125 -0.57 1.53 1.65
C LYS A 125 -0.06 1.89 3.04
N GLU A 126 0.68 0.99 3.68
CA GLU A 126 1.27 1.25 5.00
C GLU A 126 2.30 2.38 4.95
N GLY A 127 3.09 2.45 3.88
CA GLY A 127 4.06 3.53 3.65
C GLY A 127 3.39 4.91 3.58
N MET A 128 2.30 5.04 2.82
CA MET A 128 1.51 6.27 2.70
C MET A 128 0.91 6.68 4.05
N VAL A 129 0.37 5.74 4.82
CA VAL A 129 -0.17 5.99 6.16
C VAL A 129 0.91 6.51 7.11
N ASN A 130 2.06 5.84 7.14
CA ASN A 130 3.17 6.22 8.03
C ASN A 130 3.73 7.59 7.63
N LEU A 131 3.95 7.84 6.34
CA LEU A 131 4.40 9.14 5.85
C LEU A 131 3.43 10.25 6.23
N ALA A 132 2.13 10.06 6.01
CA ALA A 132 1.14 11.08 6.38
C ALA A 132 1.16 11.36 7.89
N LYS A 133 1.24 10.32 8.75
CA LYS A 133 1.35 10.49 10.21
C LYS A 133 2.61 11.24 10.62
N ASP A 134 3.75 10.91 10.03
CA ASP A 134 5.05 11.52 10.36
C ASP A 134 5.10 13.02 10.03
N TYR A 135 4.39 13.43 8.98
CA TYR A 135 4.45 14.80 8.45
C TYR A 135 3.23 15.66 8.81
N GLN A 136 2.13 15.07 9.27
CA GLN A 136 0.92 15.83 9.63
C GLN A 136 1.20 16.91 10.69
N SER A 137 1.91 16.56 11.77
CA SER A 137 2.29 17.52 12.81
C SER A 137 3.35 18.54 12.37
N ARG A 138 3.93 18.34 11.18
CA ARG A 138 4.93 19.23 10.57
C ARG A 138 4.30 20.17 9.53
N GLY A 139 2.97 20.17 9.40
CA GLY A 139 2.24 21.07 8.50
C GLY A 139 1.90 20.47 7.14
N LEU A 140 1.97 19.14 6.97
CA LEU A 140 1.50 18.47 5.76
C LEU A 140 -0.01 18.17 5.86
N ALA A 141 -0.78 18.71 4.93
CA ALA A 141 -2.10 18.17 4.58
C ALA A 141 -1.94 17.03 3.57
N THR A 142 -2.76 15.99 3.65
CA THR A 142 -2.73 14.86 2.72
C THR A 142 -4.14 14.51 2.29
N VAL A 143 -4.32 14.18 1.02
CA VAL A 143 -5.58 13.70 0.43
C VAL A 143 -5.30 12.62 -0.61
N ALA A 144 -6.10 11.56 -0.57
CA ALA A 144 -6.11 10.52 -1.58
C ALA A 144 -7.37 10.66 -2.46
N ILE A 145 -7.27 10.37 -3.75
CA ILE A 145 -8.36 10.43 -4.72
C ILE A 145 -8.35 9.13 -5.54
N SER A 146 -9.51 8.48 -5.65
CA SER A 146 -9.76 7.38 -6.60
C SER A 146 -10.62 7.89 -7.74
N SER A 147 -10.10 7.76 -8.96
CA SER A 147 -10.81 8.14 -10.20
C SER A 147 -11.10 6.94 -11.09
N ASN A 148 -11.00 5.71 -10.56
CA ASN A 148 -11.19 4.50 -11.36
C ASN A 148 -12.69 4.24 -11.65
N SER A 149 -12.99 3.81 -12.87
CA SER A 149 -14.34 3.46 -13.32
C SER A 149 -14.86 2.24 -12.59
N VAL A 150 -15.88 2.43 -11.75
CA VAL A 150 -16.56 1.34 -11.02
C VAL A 150 -17.33 0.39 -11.94
N LYS A 151 -17.64 0.80 -13.17
CA LYS A 151 -18.26 -0.06 -14.19
C LYS A 151 -17.32 -1.19 -14.62
N THR A 152 -16.03 -0.90 -14.71
CA THR A 152 -15.01 -1.88 -15.14
C THR A 152 -14.23 -2.45 -13.96
N HIS A 153 -14.10 -1.69 -12.86
CA HIS A 153 -13.38 -2.06 -11.65
C HIS A 153 -14.24 -1.76 -10.41
N PRO A 154 -15.30 -2.55 -10.15
CA PRO A 154 -16.21 -2.33 -9.03
C PRO A 154 -15.52 -2.25 -7.66
N GLN A 155 -14.38 -2.94 -7.51
CA GLN A 155 -13.57 -2.96 -6.30
C GLN A 155 -12.92 -1.62 -5.93
N ASP A 156 -12.93 -0.63 -6.83
CA ASP A 156 -12.48 0.74 -6.56
C ASP A 156 -13.64 1.69 -6.24
N GLY A 157 -14.85 1.16 -6.03
CA GLY A 157 -16.03 1.96 -5.72
C GLY A 157 -16.09 2.47 -4.28
N PRO A 158 -17.00 3.42 -4.00
CA PRO A 158 -17.08 4.10 -2.70
C PRO A 158 -17.17 3.19 -1.48
N GLU A 159 -17.93 2.10 -1.56
CA GLU A 159 -18.07 1.13 -0.46
C GLU A 159 -16.73 0.45 -0.12
N GLU A 160 -16.04 -0.05 -1.13
CA GLU A 160 -14.74 -0.71 -0.98
C GLU A 160 -13.64 0.29 -0.59
N MET A 161 -13.72 1.53 -1.08
CA MET A 161 -12.83 2.62 -0.63
C MET A 161 -12.98 2.92 0.85
N ALA A 162 -14.22 2.96 1.36
CA ALA A 162 -14.48 3.18 2.77
C ALA A 162 -13.93 2.02 3.62
N ALA A 163 -14.15 0.78 3.18
CA ALA A 163 -13.61 -0.40 3.83
C ALA A 163 -12.07 -0.40 3.84
N ASP A 164 -11.43 -0.04 2.73
CA ASP A 164 -9.96 0.03 2.61
C ASP A 164 -9.36 1.09 3.54
N ALA A 165 -9.95 2.29 3.55
CA ALA A 165 -9.50 3.38 4.41
C ALA A 165 -9.60 3.04 5.90
N GLN A 166 -10.69 2.36 6.30
CA GLN A 166 -10.86 1.87 7.68
C GLN A 166 -9.87 0.76 8.03
N ALA A 167 -9.67 -0.21 7.12
CA ALA A 167 -8.78 -1.34 7.34
C ALA A 167 -7.32 -0.94 7.54
N PHE A 168 -6.85 0.05 6.77
CA PHE A 168 -5.47 0.57 6.88
C PHE A 168 -5.34 1.79 7.81
N GLY A 169 -6.45 2.29 8.35
CA GLY A 169 -6.47 3.44 9.25
C GLY A 169 -5.89 4.70 8.60
N TYR A 170 -6.38 5.06 7.42
CA TYR A 170 -5.94 6.25 6.69
C TYR A 170 -6.17 7.51 7.54
N PRO A 171 -5.11 8.30 7.85
CA PRO A 171 -5.22 9.54 8.63
C PRO A 171 -5.65 10.74 7.76
N PHE A 172 -5.92 10.50 6.48
CA PHE A 172 -6.27 11.48 5.46
C PHE A 172 -7.59 11.09 4.77
N PRO A 173 -8.34 12.07 4.24
CA PRO A 173 -9.52 11.78 3.43
C PRO A 173 -9.16 10.99 2.17
N TYR A 174 -10.01 10.01 1.84
CA TYR A 174 -9.96 9.27 0.59
C TYR A 174 -11.21 9.56 -0.22
N LEU A 175 -11.06 10.33 -1.29
CA LEU A 175 -12.13 10.94 -2.07
C LEU A 175 -12.42 10.18 -3.35
N TYR A 176 -13.68 10.17 -3.78
CA TYR A 176 -14.11 9.51 -5.00
C TYR A 176 -14.40 10.52 -6.12
N ASP A 177 -13.62 10.46 -7.20
CA ASP A 177 -13.76 11.26 -8.41
C ASP A 177 -14.52 10.49 -9.47
N GLU A 178 -15.86 10.47 -9.34
CA GLU A 178 -16.75 9.71 -10.23
C GLU A 178 -16.65 10.20 -11.68
N THR A 179 -16.55 11.50 -11.93
CA THR A 179 -16.56 12.06 -13.30
C THR A 179 -15.21 11.91 -14.00
N GLN A 180 -14.15 11.65 -13.22
CA GLN A 180 -12.76 11.60 -13.65
C GLN A 180 -12.21 12.96 -14.12
N GLU A 181 -12.97 14.05 -13.91
CA GLU A 181 -12.55 15.40 -14.31
C GLU A 181 -11.41 15.92 -13.43
N VAL A 182 -11.35 15.51 -12.16
CA VAL A 182 -10.25 15.89 -11.27
C VAL A 182 -8.96 15.20 -11.73
N ALA A 183 -8.99 13.89 -12.02
CA ALA A 183 -7.84 13.21 -12.61
C ALA A 183 -7.37 13.85 -13.93
N LYS A 184 -8.31 14.21 -14.83
CA LYS A 184 -7.97 14.89 -16.09
C LYS A 184 -7.34 16.27 -15.85
N ALA A 185 -7.88 17.06 -14.91
CA ALA A 185 -7.37 18.39 -14.59
C ALA A 185 -5.94 18.34 -14.02
N TYR A 186 -5.66 17.35 -13.17
CA TYR A 186 -4.32 17.08 -12.64
C TYR A 186 -3.41 16.35 -13.63
N ARG A 187 -3.94 15.93 -14.79
CA ARG A 187 -3.25 15.07 -15.78
C ARG A 187 -2.70 13.78 -15.17
N ALA A 188 -3.38 13.24 -14.16
CA ALA A 188 -3.03 11.97 -13.55
C ALA A 188 -3.26 10.82 -14.54
N LEU A 189 -2.32 9.89 -14.61
CA LEU A 189 -2.29 8.80 -15.58
C LEU A 189 -2.22 7.42 -14.91
N CYS A 190 -1.65 7.33 -13.72
CA CYS A 190 -1.38 6.05 -13.06
C CYS A 190 -1.76 6.04 -11.58
N THR A 191 -1.78 4.84 -10.99
CA THR A 191 -2.00 4.62 -9.57
C THR A 191 -0.90 3.72 -9.00
N PRO A 192 -0.13 4.17 -7.99
CA PRO A 192 -0.22 5.47 -7.33
C PRO A 192 0.49 6.58 -8.11
N GLU A 193 0.02 7.82 -7.95
CA GLU A 193 0.65 9.03 -8.48
C GLU A 193 0.63 10.14 -7.42
N PHE A 194 1.78 10.76 -7.15
CA PHE A 194 2.00 11.66 -6.01
C PHE A 194 2.36 13.07 -6.46
N MET A 195 1.66 14.07 -5.93
CA MET A 195 1.88 15.48 -6.22
C MET A 195 1.92 16.28 -4.91
N VAL A 196 3.00 17.01 -4.68
CA VAL A 196 3.14 17.89 -3.50
C VAL A 196 3.08 19.34 -3.96
N PHE A 197 2.18 20.08 -3.32
CA PHE A 197 2.01 21.51 -3.49
C PHE A 197 2.48 22.24 -2.24
N ASP A 198 3.04 23.44 -2.40
CA ASP A 198 3.39 24.29 -1.26
C ASP A 198 2.17 25.00 -0.65
N SER A 199 2.41 25.85 0.35
CA SER A 199 1.37 26.69 1.00
C SER A 199 0.61 27.64 0.06
N LYS A 200 1.11 27.88 -1.16
CA LYS A 200 0.44 28.67 -2.20
C LYS A 200 -0.30 27.78 -3.20
N LEU A 201 -0.35 26.47 -2.96
CA LEU A 201 -0.86 25.45 -3.85
C LEU A 201 -0.13 25.42 -5.20
N GLU A 202 1.16 25.73 -5.23
CA GLU A 202 2.02 25.60 -6.41
C GLU A 202 2.76 24.27 -6.35
N LEU A 203 2.78 23.52 -7.46
CA LEU A 203 3.40 22.21 -7.54
C LEU A 203 4.91 22.31 -7.30
N GLN A 204 5.42 21.57 -6.32
CA GLN A 204 6.85 21.49 -6.02
C GLN A 204 7.43 20.08 -6.27
N TYR A 205 6.59 19.05 -6.31
CA TYR A 205 7.00 17.68 -6.56
C TYR A 205 5.91 16.90 -7.31
N HIS A 206 6.29 16.14 -8.34
CA HIS A 206 5.42 15.19 -9.02
C HIS A 206 6.22 13.97 -9.46
N GLY A 207 6.07 12.87 -8.74
CA GLY A 207 6.99 11.74 -8.91
C GLY A 207 6.63 10.54 -8.05
N GLN A 208 7.61 9.64 -7.91
CA GLN A 208 7.45 8.38 -7.18
C GLN A 208 7.43 8.56 -5.65
N PHE A 209 6.95 7.53 -4.95
CA PHE A 209 7.10 7.45 -3.49
C PHE A 209 8.56 7.16 -3.09
N ASP A 210 9.12 6.10 -3.67
CA ASP A 210 10.48 5.62 -3.51
C ASP A 210 10.82 4.63 -4.65
N SER A 211 11.90 3.87 -4.49
CA SER A 211 12.38 2.86 -5.44
C SER A 211 11.68 1.50 -5.37
N ALA A 212 10.78 1.26 -4.40
CA ALA A 212 10.09 -0.02 -4.23
C ALA A 212 9.10 -0.29 -5.36
N ARG A 213 9.03 -1.53 -5.83
CA ARG A 213 8.12 -1.99 -6.89
C ARG A 213 7.69 -3.42 -6.61
N PRO A 214 6.48 -3.86 -6.99
CA PRO A 214 6.01 -5.22 -6.69
C PRO A 214 6.91 -6.36 -7.20
N SER A 215 7.67 -6.12 -8.27
CA SER A 215 8.60 -7.09 -8.86
C SER A 215 10.02 -7.03 -8.30
N LYS A 216 10.29 -6.14 -7.33
CA LYS A 216 11.62 -5.93 -6.74
C LYS A 216 11.58 -6.20 -5.24
N ASP A 217 12.64 -6.80 -4.74
CA ASP A 217 12.83 -6.99 -3.30
C ASP A 217 13.51 -5.75 -2.70
N VAL A 218 12.75 -4.65 -2.65
CA VAL A 218 13.18 -3.36 -2.09
C VAL A 218 12.14 -2.94 -1.06
N SER A 219 12.59 -2.62 0.15
CA SER A 219 11.72 -2.18 1.24
C SER A 219 11.08 -0.82 0.92
N VAL A 220 9.82 -0.65 1.31
CA VAL A 220 9.10 0.61 1.20
C VAL A 220 9.58 1.57 2.30
N THR A 221 10.06 2.74 1.89
CA THR A 221 10.64 3.76 2.78
C THR A 221 10.04 5.14 2.57
N GLY A 222 9.56 5.44 1.36
CA GLY A 222 9.16 6.78 0.94
C GLY A 222 10.34 7.75 0.81
N GLU A 223 11.57 7.26 0.66
CA GLU A 223 12.79 8.09 0.72
C GLU A 223 12.82 9.30 -0.23
N ASP A 224 12.17 9.22 -1.38
CA ASP A 224 12.16 10.30 -2.37
C ASP A 224 11.09 11.33 -2.03
N LEU A 225 9.88 10.86 -1.71
CA LEU A 225 8.80 11.75 -1.30
C LEU A 225 9.10 12.44 0.04
N ARG A 226 9.71 11.72 1.00
CA ARG A 226 10.16 12.30 2.29
C ARG A 226 11.22 13.37 2.10
N ALA A 227 12.22 13.12 1.27
CA ALA A 227 13.26 14.11 0.98
C ALA A 227 12.66 15.37 0.31
N ALA A 228 11.74 15.20 -0.64
CA ALA A 228 11.05 16.33 -1.25
C ALA A 228 10.21 17.11 -0.23
N LEU A 229 9.47 16.42 0.65
CA LEU A 229 8.70 17.06 1.71
C LEU A 229 9.58 17.82 2.70
N ASP A 230 10.74 17.27 3.07
CA ASP A 230 11.70 17.95 3.95
C ASP A 230 12.22 19.25 3.32
N ASP A 231 12.53 19.24 2.02
CA ASP A 231 12.94 20.44 1.28
C ASP A 231 11.79 21.47 1.20
N ILE A 232 10.60 21.04 0.79
CA ILE A 232 9.42 21.90 0.59
C ILE A 232 9.00 22.55 1.92
N LEU A 233 8.91 21.77 3.00
CA LEU A 233 8.55 22.29 4.32
C LEU A 233 9.63 23.20 4.91
N ALA A 234 10.88 23.08 4.46
CA ALA A 234 11.95 24.00 4.79
C ALA A 234 11.98 25.25 3.87
N GLY A 235 11.05 25.38 2.93
CA GLY A 235 11.00 26.47 1.95
C GLY A 235 12.13 26.42 0.91
N LYS A 236 12.68 25.23 0.64
CA LYS A 236 13.78 25.01 -0.29
C LYS A 236 13.28 24.29 -1.55
N PRO A 237 13.91 24.50 -2.71
CA PRO A 237 13.61 23.71 -3.90
C PRO A 237 14.03 22.26 -3.67
N VAL A 238 13.27 21.32 -4.25
CA VAL A 238 13.57 19.88 -4.19
C VAL A 238 14.94 19.63 -4.84
N GLN A 239 15.87 19.07 -4.06
CA GLN A 239 17.26 18.88 -4.51
C GLN A 239 17.46 17.60 -5.32
N LYS A 240 16.73 16.54 -4.97
CA LYS A 240 16.89 15.24 -5.62
C LYS A 240 16.24 15.23 -7.01
N PRO A 241 16.86 14.59 -8.02
CA PRO A 241 16.21 14.34 -9.30
C PRO A 241 14.89 13.59 -9.12
N ILE A 242 13.82 14.14 -9.69
CA ILE A 242 12.48 13.56 -9.60
C ILE A 242 12.36 12.42 -10.62
N LYS A 243 11.98 11.24 -10.14
CA LYS A 243 11.63 10.09 -10.99
C LYS A 243 10.11 9.97 -11.08
N PRO A 244 9.57 9.60 -12.25
CA PRO A 244 8.13 9.45 -12.40
C PRO A 244 7.58 8.33 -11.51
N SER A 245 6.34 8.52 -11.07
CA SER A 245 5.53 7.43 -10.52
C SER A 245 5.29 6.36 -11.58
N VAL A 246 5.15 5.11 -11.15
CA VAL A 246 4.86 3.97 -12.03
C VAL A 246 3.80 3.11 -11.38
N GLY A 247 2.76 2.78 -12.15
CA GLY A 247 1.68 1.95 -11.64
C GLY A 247 0.72 1.49 -12.71
N CYS A 248 -0.45 1.01 -12.28
CA CYS A 248 -1.53 0.70 -13.20
C CYS A 248 -2.11 2.00 -13.75
N SER A 249 -2.45 2.02 -15.04
CA SER A 249 -3.21 3.14 -15.62
C SER A 249 -4.50 3.41 -14.85
N ILE A 250 -4.90 4.69 -14.73
CA ILE A 250 -6.24 5.07 -14.29
C ILE A 250 -7.26 4.37 -15.20
N LYS A 251 -8.33 3.86 -14.59
CA LYS A 251 -9.38 3.11 -15.27
C LYS A 251 -10.43 4.07 -15.79
N TRP A 252 -10.15 4.69 -16.94
CA TRP A 252 -11.07 5.62 -17.59
C TRP A 252 -12.43 4.97 -17.89
N HIS A 253 -13.49 5.78 -17.86
CA HIS A 253 -14.82 5.34 -18.27
C HIS A 253 -14.84 4.95 -19.76
N PRO A 254 -15.64 3.93 -20.13
CA PRO A 254 -15.91 3.60 -21.52
C PRO A 254 -16.63 4.73 -22.27
#